data_AF-A0A258U953-F1
#
_entry.id   AF-A0A258U953-F1
#
_cell.length_a   1.000
_cell.length_b   1.000
_cell.length_c   1.000
_cell.angle_alpha   90.00
_cell.angle_beta   90.00
_cell.angle_gamma   90.00
#
_symmetry.space_group_name_H-M   'P 1'
#
loop_
_entity.id
_entity.type
_entity.pdbx_description
1 polymer ?
#
loop_
_entity_poly.entity_id
_entity_poly.type
_entity_poly.pdbx_seq_one_letter_code
_entity_poly.pdbx_strand_id
1 'polypeptide(L)'
;MQMDDEAFFAYWQLNSEKEKSSRKAFMFGLSSGFAIGVVVLAFILSGWYKRATMEANSKMSAFVLFIAILGISIFIAFMYRRFKWEMNDQRYHEILAKKQKLNTNDAAINNGSAS
;
A
#
# COMPACT_ATOMS: atom_id res chain seq x y z
N MET A 1 -0.36 -6.83 17.51
CA MET A 1 1.03 -7.02 17.98
C MET A 1 1.88 -5.97 17.29
N GLN A 2 2.17 -4.85 17.96
CA GLN A 2 3.09 -3.84 17.41
C GLN A 2 4.50 -4.44 17.51
N MET A 3 5.18 -4.53 16.37
CA MET A 3 6.55 -5.03 16.32
C MET A 3 7.45 -4.00 16.98
N ASP A 4 8.26 -4.46 17.93
CA ASP A 4 9.17 -3.61 18.69
C ASP A 4 10.05 -2.77 17.76
N ASP A 5 10.32 -1.51 18.11
CA ASP A 5 10.94 -0.54 17.18
C ASP A 5 12.34 -0.98 16.75
N GLU A 6 13.07 -1.69 17.61
CA GLU A 6 14.38 -2.26 17.29
C GLU A 6 14.28 -3.45 16.33
N ALA A 7 13.30 -4.33 16.55
CA ALA A 7 13.03 -5.45 15.67
C ALA A 7 12.58 -4.97 14.29
N PHE A 8 11.74 -3.92 14.23
CA PHE A 8 11.36 -3.27 13.00
C PHE A 8 12.56 -2.61 12.30
N PHE A 9 13.40 -1.87 13.04
CA PHE A 9 14.56 -1.19 12.48
C PHE A 9 15.55 -2.18 11.84
N ALA A 10 15.91 -3.26 12.55
CA ALA A 10 16.81 -4.29 12.03
C ALA A 10 16.24 -5.01 10.81
N TYR A 11 14.93 -5.32 10.84
CA TYR A 11 14.24 -5.92 9.70
C TYR A 11 14.20 -4.99 8.49
N TRP A 12 13.81 -3.72 8.68
CA TRP A 12 13.66 -2.76 7.60
C TRP A 12 15.00 -2.42 6.97
N GLN A 13 16.07 -2.28 7.76
CA GLN A 13 17.42 -2.02 7.25
C GLN A 13 17.90 -3.11 6.27
N LEU A 14 17.59 -4.38 6.54
CA LEU A 14 18.01 -5.52 5.71
C LEU A 14 17.06 -5.77 4.52
N ASN A 15 15.79 -5.40 4.65
CA ASN A 15 14.73 -5.81 3.73
C ASN A 15 14.11 -4.66 2.92
N SER A 16 14.44 -3.40 3.18
CA SER A 16 13.88 -2.20 2.52
C SER A 16 14.06 -2.22 0.99
N GLU A 17 15.24 -2.60 0.49
CA GLU A 17 15.52 -2.72 -0.94
C GLU A 17 14.73 -3.86 -1.60
N LYS A 18 14.59 -4.98 -0.88
CA LYS A 18 13.82 -6.15 -1.34
C LYS A 18 12.33 -5.83 -1.38
N GLU A 19 11.82 -5.03 -0.44
CA GLU A 19 10.43 -4.56 -0.45
C GLU A 19 10.17 -3.50 -1.54
N LYS A 20 11.13 -2.62 -1.80
CA LYS A 20 11.07 -1.66 -2.92
C LYS A 20 10.86 -2.36 -4.26
N SER A 21 11.50 -3.52 -4.46
CA SER A 21 11.42 -4.33 -5.69
C SER A 21 10.46 -5.54 -5.61
N SER A 22 9.72 -5.71 -4.51
CA SER A 22 8.99 -6.96 -4.26
C SER A 22 7.82 -7.20 -5.23
N ARG A 23 8.02 -8.12 -6.19
CA ARG A 23 7.02 -8.63 -7.13
C ARG A 23 5.84 -9.36 -6.45
N LYS A 24 5.99 -9.80 -5.19
CA LYS A 24 4.95 -10.51 -4.43
C LYS A 24 3.69 -9.65 -4.20
N ALA A 25 3.84 -8.34 -3.99
CA ALA A 25 2.70 -7.43 -3.83
C ALA A 25 1.94 -7.20 -5.15
N PHE A 26 2.61 -7.31 -6.30
CA PHE A 26 1.96 -7.27 -7.61
C PHE A 26 1.03 -8.47 -7.82
N MET A 27 1.45 -9.67 -7.41
CA MET A 27 0.58 -10.87 -7.45
C MET A 27 -0.66 -10.73 -6.56
N PHE A 28 -0.53 -10.16 -5.35
CA PHE A 28 -1.68 -9.91 -4.49
C PHE A 28 -2.63 -8.85 -5.06
N GLY A 29 -2.10 -7.75 -5.61
CA GLY A 29 -2.92 -6.73 -6.28
C GLY A 29 -3.63 -7.25 -7.53
N LEU A 30 -2.97 -8.13 -8.29
CA LEU A 30 -3.55 -8.80 -9.45
C LEU A 30 -4.69 -9.74 -9.03
N SER A 31 -4.49 -10.53 -7.96
CA SER A 31 -5.49 -11.47 -7.44
C SER A 31 -6.72 -10.73 -6.90
N SER A 32 -6.55 -9.64 -6.16
CA SER A 32 -7.68 -8.84 -5.67
C SER A 32 -8.42 -8.12 -6.80
N GLY A 33 -7.70 -7.58 -7.78
CA GLY A 33 -8.33 -6.97 -8.97
C GLY A 33 -9.12 -7.99 -9.79
N PHE A 34 -8.58 -9.22 -9.94
CA PHE A 34 -9.26 -10.32 -10.61
C PHE A 34 -10.51 -10.76 -9.86
N ALA A 35 -10.45 -10.89 -8.53
CA ALA A 35 -11.61 -11.26 -7.72
C ALA A 35 -12.76 -10.25 -7.86
N ILE A 36 -12.45 -8.94 -7.85
CA ILE A 36 -13.44 -7.88 -8.09
C ILE A 36 -14.01 -7.97 -9.51
N GLY A 37 -13.15 -8.18 -10.52
CA GLY A 37 -13.59 -8.39 -11.90
C GLY A 37 -14.54 -9.58 -12.05
N VAL A 38 -14.25 -10.70 -11.40
CA VAL A 38 -15.09 -11.91 -11.39
C VAL A 38 -16.43 -11.64 -10.72
N VAL A 39 -16.45 -10.95 -9.58
CA VAL A 39 -17.69 -10.58 -8.88
C VAL A 39 -18.58 -9.72 -9.77
N VAL A 40 -18.02 -8.70 -10.44
CA VAL A 40 -18.85 -7.85 -11.31
C VAL A 40 -19.34 -8.60 -12.55
N LEU A 41 -18.52 -9.45 -13.16
CA LEU A 41 -18.96 -10.31 -14.25
C LEU A 41 -20.10 -11.23 -13.81
N ALA A 42 -20.01 -11.82 -12.61
CA ALA A 42 -21.09 -12.62 -12.04
C ALA A 42 -22.37 -11.80 -11.81
N PHE A 43 -22.26 -10.55 -11.35
CA PHE A 43 -23.40 -9.64 -11.18
C PHE A 43 -24.07 -9.24 -12.51
N ILE A 44 -23.30 -9.09 -13.58
CA ILE A 44 -23.84 -8.79 -14.92
C ILE A 44 -24.50 -10.03 -15.52
N LEU A 45 -23.83 -11.20 -15.44
CA LEU A 45 -24.33 -12.46 -15.98
C LEU A 45 -25.52 -13.04 -15.20
N SER A 46 -25.66 -12.71 -13.91
CA SER A 46 -26.83 -13.13 -13.11
C SER A 46 -28.14 -12.51 -13.60
N GLY A 47 -28.09 -11.54 -14.52
CA GLY A 47 -29.28 -10.97 -15.16
C GLY A 47 -30.14 -10.15 -14.20
N TRP A 48 -29.59 -9.74 -13.05
CA TRP A 48 -30.29 -8.99 -12.01
C TRP A 48 -30.84 -7.64 -12.51
N TYR A 49 -30.36 -7.15 -13.66
CA TYR A 49 -30.74 -5.87 -14.26
C TYR A 49 -31.20 -5.98 -15.73
N LYS A 50 -32.30 -6.69 -15.99
CA LYS A 50 -32.96 -6.75 -17.31
C LYS A 50 -33.37 -5.39 -17.92
N ARG A 51 -33.50 -4.32 -17.11
CA ARG A 51 -33.80 -2.95 -17.59
C ARG A 51 -32.58 -2.20 -18.11
N ALA A 52 -31.37 -2.49 -17.63
CA ALA A 52 -30.16 -1.81 -18.08
C ALA A 52 -29.76 -2.24 -19.51
N THR A 53 -30.08 -3.47 -19.93
CA THR A 53 -29.84 -3.95 -21.30
C THR A 53 -30.64 -3.19 -22.35
N MET A 54 -31.76 -2.56 -21.97
CA MET A 54 -32.62 -1.81 -22.88
C MET A 54 -32.27 -0.30 -22.90
N GLU A 55 -31.68 0.25 -21.84
CA GLU A 55 -31.35 1.68 -21.69
C GLU A 55 -29.84 1.99 -21.86
N ALA A 56 -28.96 0.98 -21.76
CA ALA A 56 -27.52 1.09 -22.06
C ALA A 56 -27.23 1.45 -23.52
N ASN A 57 -28.19 1.27 -24.43
CA ASN A 57 -28.09 1.75 -25.80
C ASN A 57 -28.28 3.27 -25.92
N SER A 58 -28.77 3.97 -24.88
CA SER A 58 -29.21 5.35 -25.03
C SER A 58 -28.25 6.42 -24.49
N LYS A 59 -27.54 6.28 -23.34
CA LYS A 59 -26.67 7.39 -22.87
C LYS A 59 -25.35 7.06 -22.14
N MET A 60 -25.15 5.91 -21.51
CA MET A 60 -23.83 5.50 -21.00
C MET A 60 -23.83 4.00 -20.69
N SER A 61 -22.96 3.24 -21.34
CA SER A 61 -22.91 1.79 -21.16
C SER A 61 -22.40 1.44 -19.77
N ALA A 62 -23.12 0.58 -19.04
CA ALA A 62 -22.70 0.03 -17.75
C ALA A 62 -21.29 -0.60 -17.80
N PHE A 63 -20.88 -1.04 -19.00
CA PHE A 63 -19.53 -1.53 -19.27
C PHE A 63 -18.44 -0.45 -19.09
N VAL A 64 -18.72 0.81 -19.43
CA VAL A 64 -17.79 1.93 -19.26
C VAL A 64 -17.62 2.26 -17.78
N LEU A 65 -18.70 2.27 -17.00
CA LEU A 65 -18.63 2.42 -15.55
C LEU A 65 -17.86 1.28 -14.89
N PHE A 66 -18.06 0.06 -15.36
CA PHE A 66 -17.30 -1.09 -14.89
C PHE A 66 -15.80 -0.94 -15.15
N ILE A 67 -15.41 -0.56 -16.37
CA ILE A 67 -14.01 -0.29 -16.71
C ILE A 67 -13.44 0.87 -15.89
N ALA A 68 -14.22 1.93 -15.65
CA ALA A 68 -13.79 3.05 -14.83
C ALA A 68 -13.51 2.63 -13.38
N ILE A 69 -14.40 1.85 -12.77
CA ILE A 69 -14.21 1.32 -11.40
C ILE A 69 -13.00 0.39 -11.34
N LEU A 70 -12.82 -0.49 -12.33
CA LEU A 70 -11.64 -1.34 -12.43
C LEU A 70 -10.35 -0.52 -12.54
N GLY A 71 -10.34 0.50 -13.41
CA GLY A 71 -9.20 1.39 -13.59
C GLY A 71 -8.81 2.11 -12.30
N ILE A 72 -9.80 2.69 -11.60
CA ILE A 72 -9.59 3.37 -10.31
C ILE A 72 -9.11 2.38 -9.26
N SER A 73 -9.68 1.17 -9.18
CA SER A 73 -9.26 0.15 -8.23
C SER A 73 -7.80 -0.27 -8.44
N ILE A 74 -7.38 -0.46 -9.69
CA ILE A 74 -6.00 -0.81 -10.03
C ILE A 74 -5.06 0.35 -9.67
N PHE A 75 -5.46 1.58 -9.99
CA PHE A 75 -4.68 2.77 -9.69
C PHE A 75 -4.48 2.96 -8.19
N ILE A 76 -5.55 2.87 -7.40
CA ILE A 76 -5.49 2.99 -5.94
C ILE A 76 -4.64 1.87 -5.33
N ALA A 77 -4.75 0.62 -5.82
CA ALA A 77 -3.93 -0.49 -5.34
C ALA A 77 -2.43 -0.25 -5.60
N PHE A 78 -2.09 0.28 -6.78
CA PHE A 78 -0.72 0.66 -7.11
C PHE A 78 -0.23 1.82 -6.22
N MET A 79 -1.05 2.86 -6.06
CA MET A 79 -0.71 4.04 -5.26
C MET A 79 -0.56 3.71 -3.77
N TYR A 80 -1.45 2.90 -3.21
CA TYR A 80 -1.40 2.46 -1.81
C TYR A 80 -0.13 1.67 -1.50
N ARG A 81 0.36 0.86 -2.45
CA ARG A 81 1.64 0.15 -2.31
C ARG A 81 2.81 1.12 -2.18
N ARG A 82 2.88 2.12 -3.06
CA ARG A 82 3.93 3.13 -3.03
C ARG A 82 3.89 3.91 -1.71
N PHE A 83 2.69 4.33 -1.31
CA PHE A 83 2.46 5.06 -0.08
C PHE A 83 2.84 4.27 1.17
N LYS A 84 2.49 2.98 1.24
CA LYS A 84 2.85 2.11 2.38
C LYS A 84 4.37 1.95 2.53
N TRP A 85 5.10 1.82 1.43
CA TRP A 85 6.56 1.75 1.46
C TRP A 85 7.15 3.07 1.96
N GLU A 86 6.67 4.21 1.45
CA GLU A 86 7.11 5.54 1.88
C GLU A 86 6.83 5.79 3.37
N MET A 87 5.69 5.34 3.88
CA MET A 87 5.34 5.45 5.31
C MET A 87 6.30 4.66 6.21
N ASN A 88 6.64 3.42 5.83
CA ASN A 88 7.58 2.61 6.59
C ASN A 88 9.00 3.19 6.53
N ASP A 89 9.38 3.78 5.40
CA ASP A 89 10.66 4.45 5.22
C ASP A 89 10.78 5.71 6.07
N GLN A 90 9.72 6.52 6.13
CA GLN A 90 9.62 7.66 7.07
C GLN A 90 9.78 7.20 8.53
N ARG A 91 9.04 6.16 8.94
CA ARG A 91 9.17 5.58 10.29
C ARG A 91 10.61 5.15 10.60
N TYR A 92 11.30 4.53 9.63
CA TYR A 92 12.71 4.15 9.80
C TYR A 92 13.62 5.36 10.04
N HIS A 93 13.45 6.44 9.26
CA HIS A 93 14.20 7.68 9.44
C HIS A 93 13.91 8.38 10.77
N GLU A 94 12.67 8.33 11.26
CA GLU A 94 12.32 8.85 12.58
C GLU A 94 13.04 8.09 13.70
N ILE A 95 13.10 6.76 13.62
CA ILE A 95 13.82 5.94 14.60
C ILE A 95 15.33 6.23 14.55
N LEU A 96 15.91 6.36 13.36
CA LEU A 96 17.32 6.70 13.18
C LEU A 96 17.65 8.06 13.81
N ALA A 97 16.84 9.08 13.55
CA ALA A 97 17.02 10.41 14.10
C ALA A 97 16.92 10.43 15.63
N LYS A 98 15.99 9.64 16.21
CA LYS A 98 15.90 9.47 17.68
C LYS A 98 17.16 8.84 18.26
N LYS A 99 17.69 7.77 17.63
CA LYS A 99 18.92 7.11 18.08
C LYS A 99 20.15 8.04 18.01
N GLN A 100 20.27 8.83 16.94
CA GLN A 100 21.35 9.81 16.82
C GLN A 100 21.30 10.87 17.92
N LYS A 101 20.10 11.39 18.25
CA LYS A 101 19.93 12.36 19.33
C LYS A 101 20.33 11.79 20.70
N LEU A 102 19.94 10.54 21.00
CA LEU A 102 20.33 9.86 22.23
C LEU A 102 21.85 9.73 22.33
N ASN A 103 22.51 9.20 21.29
CA ASN A 103 23.97 9.06 21.27
C ASN A 103 24.72 10.41 21.44
N THR A 104 24.23 11.47 20.79
CA THR A 104 24.82 12.82 20.94
C THR A 104 24.63 13.36 22.36
N ASN A 105 23.48 13.13 22.98
CA ASN A 105 23.23 13.54 24.36
C ASN A 105 24.12 12.77 25.33
N ASP A 106 24.28 11.46 25.14
CA ASP A 106 25.18 10.63 25.97
C ASP A 106 26.65 11.07 25.84
N ALA A 107 27.07 11.44 24.63
CA ALA A 107 28.39 12.01 24.39
C ALA A 107 28.56 13.38 25.07
N ALA A 108 27.53 14.24 25.06
CA ALA A 108 27.59 15.54 25.72
C ALA A 108 27.62 15.43 27.25
N ILE A 109 26.87 14.49 27.84
CA ILE A 109 26.84 14.22 29.29
C ILE A 109 28.22 13.69 29.75
N ASN A 110 28.80 12.74 28.99
CA ASN A 110 30.09 12.16 29.34
C ASN A 110 31.22 13.20 29.32
N ASN A 111 31.28 14.03 28.28
CA ASN A 111 32.28 15.09 28.16
C ASN A 111 32.11 16.22 29.20
N GLY A 112 30.90 16.48 29.68
CA GLY A 112 30.64 17.44 30.77
C GLY A 112 30.98 16.93 32.17
N SER A 113 31.09 15.61 32.37
CA SER A 113 31.47 14.99 33.64
C SER A 113 32.99 14.86 33.85
N ALA A 114 33.77 15.10 32.79
CA ALA A 114 35.23 15.01 32.79
C ALA A 114 35.94 16.37 32.95
N SER A 115 35.19 17.44 33.25
CA SER A 115 35.68 18.80 33.55
C SER A 115 35.37 19.17 35.00
#